data_AF-A0A945W1E9-F1
#
_entry.id   AF-A0A945W1E9-F1
#
_cell.length_a   1.000
_cell.length_b   1.000
_cell.length_c   1.000
_cell.angle_alpha   90.00
_cell.angle_beta   90.00
_cell.angle_gamma   90.00
#
_symmetry.space_group_name_H-M   'P 1'
#
loop_
_entity.id
_entity.type
_entity.pdbx_description
1 polymer ?
#
loop_
_entity_poly.entity_id
_entity_poly.type
_entity_poly.pdbx_seq_one_letter_code
_entity_poly.pdbx_strand_id
1 'polypeptide(L)'
;ALQMTNILKDIWEDHHRGACWLPREVFNKFNVDITSKTPGDRSEGFKNGLSELVGVAHAHLDNALRYSLILPPHEKGLRRVCLWALGMAVLTLCKINKNPWFTEGSQVKISRRSVKATILFSNLGVSHNGVLKLLYNIAGRNLPVFDISEKNVKAADSL
;
A
#
# COMPACT_ATOMS: atom_id res chain seq x y z
N ALA A 1 -6.21 -4.95 2.58
CA ALA A 1 -5.12 -3.96 2.47
C ALA A 1 -3.74 -4.61 2.29
N LEU A 2 -3.26 -5.38 3.28
CA LEU A 2 -1.87 -5.92 3.30
C LEU A 2 -1.48 -6.76 2.09
N GLN A 3 -2.40 -7.57 1.55
CA GLN A 3 -2.14 -8.39 0.38
C GLN A 3 -1.78 -7.56 -0.86
N MET A 4 -2.47 -6.43 -1.06
CA MET A 4 -2.20 -5.55 -2.19
C MET A 4 -0.82 -4.90 -2.09
N THR A 5 -0.40 -4.52 -0.88
CA THR A 5 0.96 -3.99 -0.66
C THR A 5 2.04 -5.03 -0.95
N ASN A 6 1.80 -6.31 -0.61
CA ASN A 6 2.75 -7.39 -0.94
C ASN A 6 2.82 -7.63 -2.45
N ILE A 7 1.68 -7.73 -3.13
CA ILE A 7 1.61 -7.84 -4.60
C ILE A 7 2.41 -6.72 -5.27
N LEU A 8 2.29 -5.48 -4.79
CA LEU A 8 3.03 -4.34 -5.34
C LEU A 8 4.53 -4.36 -5.01
N LYS A 9 4.92 -4.88 -3.85
CA LYS A 9 6.33 -5.03 -3.48
C LYS A 9 7.04 -6.10 -4.30
N ASP A 10 6.30 -7.17 -4.62
CA ASP A 10 6.86 -8.43 -5.12
C ASP A 10 6.66 -8.61 -6.63
N ILE A 11 6.19 -7.57 -7.35
CA ILE A 11 5.92 -7.55 -8.81
C ILE A 11 6.99 -8.31 -9.61
N TRP A 12 8.26 -7.96 -9.42
CA TRP A 12 9.36 -8.55 -10.21
C TRP A 12 9.81 -9.90 -9.70
N GLU A 13 9.70 -10.17 -8.40
CA GLU A 13 9.98 -11.50 -7.85
C GLU A 13 8.95 -12.53 -8.35
N ASP A 14 7.68 -12.14 -8.42
CA ASP A 14 6.60 -12.95 -8.97
C ASP A 14 6.73 -13.12 -10.49
N HIS A 15 7.07 -12.04 -11.21
CA HIS A 15 7.33 -12.11 -12.65
C HIS A 15 8.48 -13.08 -12.98
N HIS A 16 9.58 -13.07 -12.21
CA HIS A 16 10.66 -14.04 -12.37
C HIS A 16 10.23 -15.49 -12.14
N ARG A 17 9.18 -15.72 -11.37
CA ARG A 17 8.57 -17.04 -11.14
C ARG A 17 7.51 -17.41 -12.18
N GLY A 18 7.28 -16.55 -13.19
CA GLY A 18 6.26 -16.72 -14.21
C GLY A 18 4.84 -16.37 -13.75
N ALA A 19 4.69 -15.64 -12.65
CA ALA A 19 3.40 -15.21 -12.12
C ALA A 19 3.18 -13.70 -12.30
N CYS A 20 1.93 -13.30 -12.55
CA CYS A 20 1.52 -11.89 -12.57
C CYS A 20 0.19 -11.74 -11.83
N TRP A 21 0.23 -11.04 -10.69
CA TRP A 21 -0.94 -10.79 -9.84
C TRP A 21 -1.56 -9.40 -10.04
N LEU A 22 -1.00 -8.61 -10.96
CA LEU A 22 -1.44 -7.26 -11.23
C LEU A 22 -2.71 -7.27 -12.10
N PRO A 23 -3.74 -6.46 -11.76
CA PRO A 23 -4.98 -6.42 -12.52
C PRO A 23 -4.76 -5.79 -13.89
N ARG A 24 -4.91 -6.58 -14.97
CA ARG A 24 -4.75 -6.15 -16.37
C ARG A 24 -5.58 -4.90 -16.70
N GLU A 25 -6.81 -4.82 -16.21
CA GLU A 25 -7.72 -3.70 -16.46
C GLU A 25 -7.13 -2.33 -16.06
N VAL A 26 -6.30 -2.27 -15.02
CA VAL A 26 -5.68 -1.01 -14.59
C VAL A 26 -4.61 -0.56 -15.58
N PHE A 27 -3.80 -1.50 -16.09
CA PHE A 27 -2.70 -1.20 -17.02
C PHE A 27 -3.18 -1.01 -18.46
N ASN A 28 -4.25 -1.69 -18.87
CA ASN A 28 -4.85 -1.54 -20.19
C ASN A 28 -5.34 -0.10 -20.44
N LYS A 29 -5.84 0.61 -19.42
CA LYS A 29 -6.19 2.05 -19.52
C LYS A 29 -5.04 2.92 -19.98
N PHE A 30 -3.81 2.48 -19.70
CA PHE A 30 -2.58 3.17 -20.04
C PHE A 30 -1.83 2.51 -21.20
N ASN A 31 -2.51 1.64 -21.97
CA ASN A 31 -1.96 0.88 -23.10
C ASN A 31 -0.72 0.05 -22.72
N VAL A 32 -0.72 -0.53 -21.52
CA VAL A 32 0.35 -1.41 -21.04
C VAL A 32 -0.16 -2.84 -20.93
N ASP A 33 0.44 -3.74 -21.71
CA ASP A 33 0.37 -5.18 -21.43
C ASP A 33 1.34 -5.51 -20.28
N ILE A 34 0.77 -5.80 -19.12
CA ILE A 34 1.53 -6.10 -17.91
C ILE A 34 2.20 -7.47 -17.96
N THR A 35 1.71 -8.39 -18.80
CA THR A 35 2.22 -9.78 -18.85
C THR A 35 3.52 -9.90 -19.62
N SER A 36 3.81 -8.93 -20.49
CA SER A 36 5.02 -8.87 -21.30
C SER A 36 6.08 -7.91 -20.74
N LYS A 37 5.85 -7.29 -19.58
CA LYS A 37 6.74 -6.26 -19.02
C LYS A 37 7.92 -6.87 -18.29
N THR A 38 9.11 -6.31 -18.54
CA THR A 38 10.36 -6.70 -17.88
C THR A 38 10.83 -5.63 -16.89
N PRO A 39 11.63 -6.01 -15.87
CA PRO A 39 12.23 -5.05 -14.95
C PRO A 39 12.98 -3.93 -15.68
N GLY A 40 12.82 -2.70 -15.20
CA GLY A 40 13.57 -1.54 -15.70
C GLY A 40 12.93 -0.83 -16.90
N ASP A 41 11.81 -1.34 -17.41
CA ASP A 41 11.01 -0.64 -18.41
C ASP A 41 10.45 0.67 -17.82
N ARG A 42 10.81 1.81 -18.44
CA ARG A 42 10.45 3.16 -18.00
C ARG A 42 9.22 3.72 -18.71
N SER A 43 8.27 2.86 -19.09
CA SER A 43 7.03 3.31 -19.73
C SER A 43 6.14 4.10 -18.77
N GLU A 44 5.82 5.35 -19.10
CA GLU A 44 4.98 6.22 -18.26
C GLU A 44 3.61 5.58 -17.94
N GLY A 45 3.07 4.78 -18.86
CA GLY A 45 1.83 4.03 -18.63
C GLY A 45 1.93 3.02 -17.46
N PHE A 46 3.07 2.36 -17.30
CA PHE A 46 3.29 1.44 -16.17
C PHE A 46 3.35 2.21 -14.86
N LYS A 47 4.07 3.34 -14.82
CA LYS A 47 4.12 4.22 -13.65
C LYS A 47 2.74 4.75 -13.28
N ASN A 48 1.90 5.11 -14.25
CA ASN A 48 0.53 5.56 -14.01
C ASN A 48 -0.35 4.44 -13.45
N GLY A 49 -0.28 3.23 -14.03
CA GLY A 49 -0.99 2.05 -13.50
C GLY A 49 -0.53 1.67 -12.10
N LEU A 50 0.79 1.74 -11.84
CA LEU A 50 1.38 1.50 -10.52
C LEU A 50 0.91 2.56 -9.52
N SER A 51 0.87 3.83 -9.90
CA SER A 51 0.36 4.93 -9.08
C SER A 51 -1.12 4.73 -8.71
N GLU A 52 -1.95 4.32 -9.68
CA GLU A 52 -3.37 3.99 -9.42
C GLU A 52 -3.48 2.87 -8.37
N LEU A 53 -2.71 1.79 -8.51
CA LEU A 53 -2.73 0.68 -7.54
C LEU A 53 -2.18 1.06 -6.17
N VAL A 54 -1.15 1.90 -6.11
CA VAL A 54 -0.67 2.47 -4.84
C VAL A 54 -1.79 3.27 -4.17
N GLY A 55 -2.55 4.06 -4.94
CA GLY A 55 -3.68 4.82 -4.45
C GLY A 55 -4.79 3.92 -3.90
N VAL A 56 -5.16 2.87 -4.63
CA VAL A 56 -6.13 1.87 -4.16
C VAL A 56 -5.65 1.19 -2.88
N ALA A 57 -4.39 0.79 -2.82
CA ALA A 57 -3.80 0.19 -1.63
C ALA A 57 -3.83 1.14 -0.44
N HIS A 58 -3.52 2.43 -0.67
CA HIS A 58 -3.56 3.47 0.34
C HIS A 58 -4.97 3.68 0.90
N ALA A 59 -5.99 3.75 0.05
CA ALA A 59 -7.37 3.89 0.50
C ALA A 59 -7.87 2.65 1.28
N HIS A 60 -7.37 1.44 0.97
CA HIS A 60 -7.62 0.28 1.83
C HIS A 60 -6.89 0.36 3.17
N LEU A 61 -5.72 1.01 3.24
CA LEU A 61 -5.04 1.28 4.51
C LEU A 61 -5.80 2.31 5.34
N ASP A 62 -6.49 3.28 4.74
CA ASP A 62 -7.37 4.20 5.47
C ASP A 62 -8.49 3.43 6.19
N ASN A 63 -9.10 2.47 5.50
CA ASN A 63 -10.11 1.59 6.09
C ASN A 63 -9.51 0.71 7.20
N ALA A 64 -8.28 0.20 7.02
CA ALA A 64 -7.58 -0.56 8.05
C ALA A 64 -7.23 0.30 9.29
N LEU A 65 -6.87 1.57 9.10
CA LEU A 65 -6.68 2.52 10.18
C LEU A 65 -8.00 2.72 10.94
N ARG A 66 -9.11 2.99 10.23
CA ARG A 66 -10.44 3.14 10.86
C ARG A 66 -10.79 1.91 11.71
N TYR A 67 -10.58 0.72 11.17
CA TYR A 67 -10.77 -0.53 11.92
C TYR A 67 -9.90 -0.59 13.20
N SER A 68 -8.61 -0.25 13.11
CA SER A 68 -7.71 -0.25 14.27
C SER A 68 -8.09 0.75 15.37
N LEU A 69 -8.86 1.80 15.03
CA LEU A 69 -9.34 2.82 15.95
C LEU A 69 -10.68 2.45 16.61
N ILE A 70 -11.44 1.53 16.02
CA ILE A 70 -12.65 0.94 16.61
C ILE A 70 -12.27 0.02 17.77
N LEU A 71 -11.10 -0.64 17.69
CA LEU A 71 -10.62 -1.52 18.75
C LEU A 71 -10.49 -0.77 20.09
N PRO A 72 -11.01 -1.33 21.19
CA PRO A 72 -10.99 -0.67 22.49
C PRO A 72 -9.57 -0.28 22.94
N PRO A 73 -9.37 0.89 23.58
CA PRO A 73 -8.05 1.33 24.02
C PRO A 73 -7.35 0.45 25.05
N HIS A 74 -8.08 -0.40 25.76
CA HIS A 74 -7.51 -1.36 26.70
C HIS A 74 -6.93 -2.61 26.00
N GLU A 75 -7.39 -2.94 24.79
CA GLU A 75 -6.89 -4.05 23.97
C GLU A 75 -5.58 -3.69 23.23
N LYS A 76 -4.57 -3.25 23.99
CA LYS A 76 -3.32 -2.70 23.43
C LYS A 76 -2.56 -3.70 22.57
N GLY A 77 -2.65 -5.00 22.88
CA GLY A 77 -1.98 -6.06 22.12
C GLY A 77 -2.49 -6.13 20.67
N LEU A 78 -3.82 -6.23 20.51
CA LEU A 78 -4.47 -6.26 19.19
C LEU A 78 -4.21 -4.98 18.40
N ARG A 79 -4.34 -3.82 19.06
CA ARG A 79 -4.07 -2.52 18.43
C ARG A 79 -2.63 -2.43 17.92
N ARG A 80 -1.64 -2.90 18.69
CA ARG A 80 -0.22 -2.91 18.27
C ARG A 80 0.00 -3.73 17.00
N VAL A 81 -0.52 -4.95 16.95
CA VAL A 81 -0.36 -5.82 15.78
C VAL A 81 -0.94 -5.16 14.52
N CYS A 82 -2.14 -4.58 14.62
CA CYS A 82 -2.76 -3.84 13.53
C CYS A 82 -1.91 -2.63 13.10
N LEU A 83 -1.40 -1.84 14.06
CA LEU A 83 -0.59 -0.65 13.79
C LEU A 83 0.77 -0.98 13.17
N TRP A 84 1.41 -2.06 13.60
CA TRP A 84 2.66 -2.52 12.99
C TRP A 84 2.43 -2.90 11.53
N ALA A 85 1.38 -3.68 11.25
CA ALA A 85 1.04 -4.07 9.89
C ALA A 85 0.71 -2.84 9.02
N LEU A 86 -0.08 -1.91 9.53
CA LEU A 86 -0.41 -0.65 8.86
C LEU A 86 0.83 0.19 8.56
N GLY A 87 1.68 0.42 9.56
CA GLY A 87 2.88 1.25 9.39
C GLY A 87 3.89 0.64 8.42
N MET A 88 4.11 -0.67 8.47
CA MET A 88 4.97 -1.36 7.49
C MET A 88 4.40 -1.27 6.07
N ALA A 89 3.08 -1.35 5.91
CA ALA A 89 2.44 -1.22 4.61
C ALA A 89 2.57 0.18 4.03
N VAL A 90 2.26 1.23 4.81
CA VAL A 90 2.41 2.63 4.39
C VAL A 90 3.85 2.92 3.99
N LEU A 91 4.83 2.50 4.79
CA LEU A 91 6.25 2.72 4.49
C LEU A 91 6.70 2.00 3.20
N THR A 92 6.15 0.80 2.94
CA THR A 92 6.40 0.07 1.69
C THR A 92 5.80 0.82 0.50
N LEU A 93 4.53 1.24 0.58
CA LEU A 93 3.90 2.05 -0.48
C LEU A 93 4.68 3.35 -0.73
N CYS A 94 5.17 4.02 0.32
CA CYS A 94 5.97 5.24 0.17
C CYS A 94 7.30 4.99 -0.54
N LYS A 95 7.90 3.80 -0.38
CA LYS A 95 9.11 3.43 -1.13
C LYS A 95 8.80 3.12 -2.59
N ILE A 96 7.72 2.40 -2.86
CA ILE A 96 7.26 2.10 -4.22
C ILE A 96 6.94 3.40 -4.97
N ASN A 97 6.18 4.31 -4.34
CA ASN A 97 5.82 5.59 -4.95
C ASN A 97 7.03 6.50 -5.24
N LYS A 98 8.07 6.44 -4.39
CA LYS A 98 9.33 7.18 -4.60
C LYS A 98 10.22 6.59 -5.68
N ASN A 99 10.11 5.29 -5.93
CA ASN A 99 10.91 4.58 -6.92
C ASN A 99 10.01 3.67 -7.79
N PRO A 100 9.19 4.23 -8.69
CA PRO A 100 8.25 3.45 -9.51
C PRO A 100 8.96 2.54 -10.54
N TRP A 101 10.24 2.80 -10.81
CA TRP A 101 11.07 2.05 -11.77
C TRP A 101 11.98 1.03 -11.09
N PHE A 102 11.64 0.64 -9.86
CA PHE A 102 12.38 -0.41 -9.18
C PHE A 102 12.41 -1.68 -10.02
N THR A 103 13.48 -2.45 -9.93
CA THR A 103 13.68 -3.70 -10.70
C THR A 103 13.66 -4.92 -9.80
N GLU A 104 13.76 -4.72 -8.49
CA GLU A 104 13.80 -5.77 -7.48
C GLU A 104 13.10 -5.32 -6.19
N GLY A 105 12.47 -6.26 -5.48
CA GLY A 105 11.82 -5.99 -4.19
C GLY A 105 12.77 -5.45 -3.12
N SER A 106 14.08 -5.73 -3.24
CA SER A 106 15.15 -5.24 -2.37
C SER A 106 15.23 -3.70 -2.33
N GLN A 107 14.95 -3.04 -3.46
CA GLN A 107 15.02 -1.58 -3.62
C GLN A 107 13.88 -0.85 -2.89
N VAL A 108 12.72 -1.49 -2.80
CA VAL A 108 11.52 -0.96 -2.11
C VAL A 108 11.33 -1.56 -0.70
N LYS A 109 12.25 -2.42 -0.26
CA LYS A 109 12.22 -3.05 1.08
C LYS A 109 12.41 -2.06 2.20
N ILE A 110 11.54 -2.07 3.21
CA ILE A 110 11.69 -1.25 4.41
C ILE A 110 12.89 -1.69 5.25
N SER A 111 13.59 -0.74 5.88
CA SER A 111 14.76 -1.05 6.71
C SER A 111 14.33 -1.58 8.08
N ARG A 112 15.18 -2.38 8.73
CA ARG A 112 14.95 -2.82 10.13
C ARG A 112 14.83 -1.64 11.09
N ARG A 113 15.49 -0.51 10.81
CA ARG A 113 15.36 0.74 11.59
C ARG A 113 13.97 1.33 11.46
N SER A 114 13.42 1.37 10.25
CA SER A 114 12.05 1.84 9.98
C SER A 114 10.99 0.96 10.66
N VAL A 115 11.21 -0.37 10.69
CA VAL A 115 10.36 -1.31 11.44
C VAL A 115 10.41 -1.02 12.93
N LYS A 116 11.61 -0.88 13.51
CA LYS A 116 11.79 -0.54 14.93
C LYS A 116 11.13 0.80 15.30
N ALA A 117 11.28 1.82 14.45
CA ALA A 117 10.62 3.11 14.63
C ALA A 117 9.09 2.96 14.62
N THR A 118 8.55 2.19 13.66
CA THR A 118 7.10 1.90 13.59
C THR A 118 6.60 1.25 14.88
N ILE A 119 7.33 0.25 15.39
CA ILE A 119 6.99 -0.42 16.65
C ILE A 119 7.02 0.56 17.83
N LEU A 120 8.07 1.38 17.92
CA LEU A 120 8.25 2.36 18.99
C LEU A 120 7.13 3.40 19.02
N PHE A 121 6.83 4.04 17.87
CA PHE A 121 5.76 5.03 17.76
C PHE A 121 4.38 4.42 18.01
N SER A 122 4.16 3.19 17.53
CA SER A 122 2.91 2.47 17.79
C SER A 122 2.72 2.21 19.28
N ASN A 123 3.79 1.86 20.01
CA ASN A 123 3.71 1.62 21.46
C ASN A 123 3.39 2.87 22.27
N LEU A 124 3.95 4.03 21.88
CA LEU A 124 3.70 5.31 22.54
C LEU A 124 2.32 5.89 22.21
N GLY A 125 1.84 5.70 20.97
CA GLY A 125 0.57 6.23 20.49
C GLY A 125 -0.63 5.30 20.64
N VAL A 126 -0.45 4.05 21.08
CA VAL A 126 -1.51 3.00 21.03
C VAL A 126 -2.80 3.40 21.74
N SER A 127 -2.75 4.25 22.77
CA SER A 127 -3.93 4.69 23.51
C SER A 127 -4.59 5.95 22.93
N HIS A 128 -3.94 6.68 22.02
CA HIS A 128 -4.39 7.98 21.54
C HIS A 128 -4.73 7.97 20.05
N ASN A 129 -6.03 7.88 19.75
CA ASN A 129 -6.52 7.83 18.37
C ASN A 129 -6.07 9.03 17.51
N GLY A 130 -5.97 10.22 18.10
CA GLY A 130 -5.50 11.43 17.41
C GLY A 130 -4.04 11.33 16.95
N VAL A 131 -3.15 10.82 17.81
CA VAL A 131 -1.73 10.62 17.49
C VAL A 131 -1.57 9.62 16.36
N LEU A 132 -2.33 8.51 16.41
CA LEU A 132 -2.28 7.48 15.36
C LEU A 132 -2.74 8.01 14.00
N LYS A 133 -3.84 8.79 13.96
CA LYS A 133 -4.30 9.47 12.75
C LYS A 133 -3.24 10.44 12.21
N LEU A 134 -2.64 11.24 13.08
CA LEU A 134 -1.60 12.20 12.69
C LEU A 134 -0.38 11.49 12.10
N LEU A 135 0.15 10.47 12.78
CA LEU A 135 1.31 9.70 12.31
C LEU A 135 1.03 9.03 10.96
N TYR A 136 -0.16 8.45 10.80
CA TYR A 136 -0.58 7.84 9.55
C TYR A 136 -0.64 8.88 8.42
N ASN A 137 -1.31 10.02 8.65
CA ASN A 137 -1.45 11.08 7.66
C ASN A 137 -0.08 11.65 7.26
N ILE A 138 0.84 11.85 8.22
CA ILE A 138 2.20 12.32 7.94
C ILE A 138 2.96 11.29 7.10
N ALA A 139 2.87 10.01 7.45
CA ALA A 139 3.58 8.95 6.74
C ALA A 139 3.05 8.75 5.31
N GLY A 140 1.73 8.86 5.12
CA GLY A 140 1.03 8.67 3.84
C GLY A 140 0.86 9.93 3.00
N ARG A 141 1.29 11.12 3.46
CA ARG A 141 1.00 12.42 2.80
C ARG A 141 1.40 12.53 1.32
N ASN A 142 2.39 11.74 0.90
CA ASN A 142 2.91 11.75 -0.47
C ASN A 142 2.34 10.60 -1.32
N LEU A 143 1.45 9.78 -0.76
CA LEU A 143 0.81 8.70 -1.49
C LEU A 143 -0.38 9.25 -2.30
N PRO A 144 -0.61 8.73 -3.51
CA PRO A 144 -1.82 9.03 -4.25
C PRO A 144 -3.07 8.68 -3.43
N VAL A 145 -4.11 9.50 -3.58
CA VAL A 145 -5.42 9.26 -2.98
C VAL A 145 -6.30 8.68 -4.07
N PHE A 146 -6.95 7.56 -3.77
CA PHE A 146 -7.92 6.93 -4.66
C PHE A 146 -9.26 6.84 -3.94
N ASP A 147 -10.32 7.30 -4.59
CA ASP A 147 -11.65 7.15 -4.01
C ASP A 147 -12.22 5.77 -4.34
N ILE A 148 -12.29 4.90 -3.34
CA ILE A 148 -12.88 3.56 -3.48
C ILE A 148 -14.41 3.65 -3.67
N SER A 149 -15.05 4.76 -3.25
CA SER A 149 -16.50 4.96 -3.33
C SER A 149 -17.01 4.87 -4.77
N GLU A 150 -16.28 5.44 -5.73
CA GLU A 150 -16.71 5.48 -7.14
C GLU A 150 -16.78 4.09 -7.80
N LYS A 151 -15.94 3.13 -7.39
CA LYS A 151 -15.97 1.76 -7.95
C LYS A 151 -17.11 0.92 -7.38
N ASN A 152 -17.43 1.07 -6.09
CA ASN A 152 -18.51 0.31 -5.46
C ASN A 152 -19.89 0.78 -5.95
N VAL A 153 -20.06 2.07 -6.26
CA VAL A 153 -21.28 2.61 -6.88
C VAL A 153 -21.46 2.06 -8.30
N LYS A 154 -20.42 2.13 -9.15
CA LYS A 154 -20.50 1.58 -10.52
C LYS A 154 -20.74 0.07 -10.56
N ALA A 155 -20.18 -0.70 -9.62
CA ALA A 155 -20.44 -2.14 -9.54
C ALA A 155 -21.86 -2.48 -9.06
N ALA A 156 -22.44 -1.64 -8.18
CA ALA A 156 -23.82 -1.79 -7.73
C ALA A 156 -24.84 -1.36 -8.79
N ASP A 157 -24.52 -0.37 -9.62
CA ASP A 157 -25.35 0.09 -10.74
C ASP A 157 -25.28 -0.83 -11.99
N SER A 158 -24.41 -1.84 -11.95
CA SER A 158 -24.22 -2.84 -13.03
C SER A 158 -24.89 -4.20 -12.74
N LEU A 159 -25.67 -4.29 -11.65
CA LEU A 159 -26.46 -5.45 -11.24
C LEU A 159 -27.95 -5.12 -11.27
#